data_AF-A0A2E1HN19-F1
#
_entry.id   AF-A0A2E1HN19-F1
#
_cell.length_a   1.000
_cell.length_b   1.000
_cell.length_c   1.000
_cell.angle_alpha   90.00
_cell.angle_beta   90.00
_cell.angle_gamma   90.00
#
_symmetry.space_group_name_H-M   'P 1'
#
loop_
_entity.id
_entity.type
_entity.pdbx_description
1 polymer ?
#
loop_
_entity_poly.entity_id
_entity_poly.type
_entity_poly.pdbx_seq_one_letter_code
_entity_poly.pdbx_strand_id
1 'polypeptide(L)'
;MHGPSEGVSEETDEANSAVKIVGGNVFVELDPDHPGFKDEGYRSRRNEIAKIALEWNEMSMDERRSKKIPHAPYSEDEDAVWAAI
;
A
#
# COMPACT_ATOMS: atom_id res chain seq x y z
N MET A 1 -14.21 -20.45 18.70
CA MET A 1 -12.82 -19.99 18.46
C MET A 1 -12.75 -19.56 17.00
N HIS A 2 -13.05 -18.30 16.69
CA HIS A 2 -12.93 -17.81 15.31
C HIS A 2 -11.45 -17.62 15.01
N GLY A 3 -10.92 -18.35 14.02
CA GLY A 3 -9.55 -18.18 13.52
C GLY A 3 -9.39 -16.80 12.87
N PRO A 4 -8.15 -16.29 12.75
CA PRO A 4 -7.89 -15.02 12.10
C PRO A 4 -8.34 -15.13 10.64
N SER A 5 -9.19 -14.20 10.21
CA SER A 5 -9.66 -14.08 8.83
C SER A 5 -8.46 -14.05 7.88
N GLU A 6 -8.44 -14.97 6.93
CA GLU A 6 -7.53 -14.97 5.79
C GLU A 6 -7.43 -13.56 5.20
N GLY A 7 -6.20 -13.05 5.10
CA GLY A 7 -5.94 -11.79 4.43
C GLY A 7 -6.36 -11.90 2.97
N VAL A 8 -7.03 -10.87 2.46
CA VAL A 8 -7.23 -10.70 1.01
C VAL A 8 -5.85 -10.71 0.37
N SER A 9 -5.56 -11.76 -0.39
CA SER A 9 -4.34 -11.89 -1.19
C SER A 9 -4.80 -11.69 -2.63
N GLU A 10 -4.89 -10.44 -3.07
CA GLU A 10 -5.08 -10.14 -4.49
C GLU A 10 -3.70 -10.11 -5.13
N GLU A 11 -3.35 -11.18 -5.86
CA GLU A 11 -2.19 -11.17 -6.76
C GLU A 11 -2.51 -10.22 -7.92
N THR A 12 -1.75 -9.13 -8.04
CA THR A 12 -1.88 -8.21 -9.17
C THR A 12 -0.71 -8.45 -10.13
N ASP A 13 -1.00 -8.98 -11.31
CA ASP A 13 -0.03 -9.25 -12.39
C ASP A 13 0.77 -8.00 -12.83
N GLU A 14 0.31 -6.79 -12.50
CA GLU A 14 0.90 -5.54 -12.98
C GLU A 14 1.97 -4.94 -12.06
N ALA A 15 2.10 -5.39 -10.81
CA ALA A 15 2.91 -4.70 -9.79
C ALA A 15 4.03 -5.53 -9.15
N ASN A 16 4.23 -6.80 -9.54
CA ASN A 16 5.17 -7.73 -8.89
C ASN A 16 5.09 -7.66 -7.35
N SER A 17 3.86 -7.60 -6.82
CA SER A 17 3.60 -7.39 -5.40
C SER A 17 2.22 -7.87 -4.95
N ALA A 18 2.11 -8.28 -3.68
CA ALA A 18 0.88 -8.67 -3.02
C ALA A 18 0.66 -7.87 -1.72
N VAL A 19 -0.60 -7.57 -1.38
CA VAL A 19 -0.94 -6.90 -0.12
C VAL A 19 -1.41 -7.94 0.91
N LYS A 20 -0.93 -7.82 2.15
CA LYS A 20 -1.27 -8.71 3.26
C LYS A 20 -1.57 -7.92 4.53
N ILE A 21 -2.62 -8.31 5.23
CA ILE A 21 -3.01 -7.69 6.50
C ILE A 21 -2.71 -8.67 7.64
N VAL A 22 -1.86 -8.25 8.59
CA VAL A 22 -1.48 -9.08 9.76
C VAL A 22 -1.65 -8.25 11.04
N GLY A 23 -2.59 -8.65 11.89
CA GLY A 23 -2.82 -8.00 13.19
C GLY A 23 -3.18 -6.50 13.10
N GLY A 24 -3.83 -6.09 12.01
CA GLY A 24 -4.17 -4.68 11.74
C GLY A 24 -3.06 -3.87 11.06
N ASN A 25 -1.92 -4.48 10.76
CA ASN A 25 -0.85 -3.87 9.96
C ASN A 25 -0.94 -4.30 8.51
N VAL A 26 -0.60 -3.38 7.60
CA VAL A 26 -0.62 -3.60 6.16
C VAL A 26 0.80 -3.81 5.66
N PHE A 27 1.02 -4.88 4.90
CA PHE A 27 2.31 -5.24 4.32
C PHE A 27 2.15 -5.44 2.82
N VAL A 28 3.02 -4.81 2.05
CA VAL A 28 3.20 -5.04 0.62
C VAL A 28 4.41 -5.95 0.46
N GLU A 29 4.16 -7.20 0.09
CA GLU A 29 5.18 -8.17 -0.26
C GLU A 29 5.58 -7.93 -1.72
N LEU A 30 6.86 -7.69 -1.98
CA LEU A 30 7.41 -7.49 -3.32
C LEU A 30 8.03 -8.81 -3.79
N ASP A 31 7.97 -9.08 -5.09
CA ASP A 31 8.67 -10.23 -5.67
C ASP A 31 10.19 -10.06 -5.61
N PRO A 32 10.97 -11.15 -5.58
CA PRO A 32 12.43 -11.08 -5.49
C PRO A 32 13.13 -10.33 -6.64
N ASP A 33 12.47 -10.22 -7.79
CA ASP A 33 12.96 -9.50 -8.97
C ASP A 33 12.60 -8.02 -8.97
N HIS A 34 11.76 -7.57 -8.03
CA HIS A 34 11.34 -6.18 -7.92
C HIS A 34 12.54 -5.29 -7.54
N PRO A 35 12.78 -4.16 -8.22
CA PRO A 35 13.94 -3.28 -7.94
C PRO A 35 14.04 -2.84 -6.48
N GLY A 36 12.88 -2.53 -5.87
CA GLY A 36 12.75 -2.18 -4.46
C GLY A 36 12.72 -3.36 -3.47
N PHE A 37 12.92 -4.63 -3.88
CA PHE A 37 12.78 -5.80 -2.98
C PHE A 37 13.73 -5.76 -1.78
N LYS A 38 14.95 -5.26 -1.98
CA LYS A 38 16.00 -5.14 -0.94
C LYS A 38 16.04 -3.76 -0.29
N ASP A 39 15.18 -2.84 -0.70
CA ASP A 39 15.12 -1.48 -0.17
C ASP A 39 14.07 -1.42 0.95
N GLU A 40 14.54 -1.38 2.19
CA GLU A 40 13.68 -1.30 3.37
C GLU A 40 12.86 0.00 3.42
N GLY A 41 13.41 1.11 2.92
CA GLY A 41 12.73 2.40 2.86
C GLY A 41 11.58 2.34 1.86
N TYR A 42 11.84 1.82 0.66
CA TYR A 42 10.82 1.62 -0.37
C TYR A 42 9.70 0.68 0.09
N ARG A 43 10.04 -0.42 0.77
CA ARG A 43 9.04 -1.37 1.31
C ARG A 43 8.17 -0.73 2.38
N SER A 44 8.78 -0.04 3.34
CA SER A 44 8.06 0.71 4.37
C SER A 44 7.11 1.72 3.75
N ARG A 45 7.59 2.45 2.73
CA ARG A 45 6.80 3.42 1.99
C ARG A 45 5.61 2.80 1.25
N ARG A 46 5.78 1.64 0.62
CA ARG A 46 4.68 0.90 -0.02
C ARG A 46 3.61 0.46 1.01
N ASN A 47 4.02 0.05 2.21
CA ASN A 47 3.08 -0.28 3.30
C ASN A 47 2.23 0.92 3.72
N GLU A 48 2.84 2.10 3.83
CA GLU A 48 2.12 3.34 4.18
C GLU A 48 1.07 3.71 3.13
N ILE A 49 1.44 3.69 1.85
CA ILE A 49 0.52 4.01 0.75
C ILE A 49 -0.63 2.99 0.71
N ALA A 50 -0.32 1.70 0.83
CA ALA A 50 -1.34 0.65 0.87
C ALA A 50 -2.29 0.81 2.06
N LYS A 51 -1.78 1.20 3.23
CA LYS A 51 -2.61 1.50 4.41
C LYS A 51 -3.58 2.64 4.14
N ILE A 52 -3.12 3.75 3.56
CA ILE A 52 -3.98 4.88 3.19
C ILE A 52 -5.12 4.42 2.26
N ALA A 53 -4.78 3.61 1.25
CA ALA A 53 -5.75 3.10 0.30
C ALA A 53 -6.77 2.15 0.94
N LEU A 54 -6.33 1.26 1.83
CA LEU A 54 -7.22 0.33 2.54
C LEU A 54 -8.15 1.08 3.51
N GLU A 55 -7.65 2.03 4.29
CA GLU A 55 -8.47 2.87 5.17
C GLU A 55 -9.50 3.67 4.37
N TRP A 56 -9.12 4.22 3.22
CA TRP A 56 -10.07 4.84 2.29
C TRP A 56 -11.10 3.83 1.80
N ASN A 57 -10.68 2.58 1.50
CA ASN A 57 -11.54 1.52 0.99
C ASN A 57 -12.50 0.91 2.02
N GLU A 58 -12.21 1.04 3.31
CA GLU A 58 -13.13 0.64 4.39
C GLU A 58 -14.27 1.65 4.59
N MET A 59 -14.08 2.92 4.18
CA MET A 59 -15.12 3.94 4.30
C MET A 59 -16.29 3.67 3.36
N SER A 60 -17.51 3.97 3.84
CA SER A 60 -18.71 3.92 2.99
C SER A 60 -18.66 4.97 1.87
N MET A 61 -19.45 4.75 0.81
CA MET A 61 -19.53 5.72 -0.30
C MET A 61 -20.04 7.10 0.14
N ASP A 62 -20.93 7.15 1.14
CA ASP A 62 -21.44 8.43 1.67
C ASP A 62 -20.34 9.22 2.39
N GLU A 63 -19.50 8.55 3.16
CA GLU A 63 -18.36 9.18 3.82
C GLU A 63 -17.33 9.69 2.81
N ARG A 64 -16.97 8.88 1.80
CA ARG A 64 -15.99 9.27 0.77
C ARG A 64 -16.45 10.47 -0.05
N ARG A 65 -17.76 10.60 -0.32
CA ARG A 65 -18.32 11.73 -1.07
C ARG A 65 -18.08 13.08 -0.38
N SER A 66 -17.99 13.11 0.94
CA SER A 66 -17.82 14.33 1.73
C SER A 66 -16.40 14.54 2.24
N LYS A 67 -15.53 13.53 2.15
CA LYS A 67 -14.12 13.61 2.56
C LYS A 67 -13.21 13.93 1.38
N LYS A 68 -12.16 14.71 1.66
CA LYS A 68 -11.04 14.89 0.73
C LYS A 68 -10.23 13.59 0.68
N ILE A 69 -9.73 13.25 -0.52
CA ILE A 69 -8.77 12.16 -0.69
C ILE A 69 -7.58 12.37 0.27
N PRO A 70 -7.16 11.34 1.03
CA PRO A 70 -6.06 11.45 1.97
C PRO A 70 -4.78 11.94 1.29
N HIS A 71 -4.01 12.74 2.01
CA HIS A 71 -2.74 13.25 1.52
C HIS A 71 -1.64 12.21 1.71
N ALA A 72 -0.88 11.91 0.65
CA ALA A 72 0.32 11.09 0.68
C ALA A 72 1.50 11.94 0.18
N PRO A 73 2.20 12.67 1.08
CA PRO A 73 3.30 13.55 0.68
C PRO A 73 4.44 12.73 0.10
N TYR A 74 4.99 13.16 -1.03
CA TYR A 74 6.16 12.57 -1.64
C TYR A 74 7.42 12.98 -0.87
N SER A 75 8.43 12.11 -0.81
CA SER A 75 9.77 12.50 -0.35
C SER A 75 10.53 13.25 -1.44
N GLU A 76 11.62 13.92 -1.07
CA GLU A 76 12.50 14.58 -2.05
C GLU A 76 13.04 13.58 -3.09
N ASP A 77 13.34 12.35 -2.69
CA ASP A 77 13.78 11.28 -3.59
C ASP A 77 12.67 10.85 -4.56
N GLU A 78 11.43 10.72 -4.08
CA GLU A 78 10.28 10.39 -4.93
C GLU A 78 9.97 11.53 -5.91
N ASP A 79 10.04 12.78 -5.45
CA ASP A 79 9.88 13.97 -6.30
C ASP A 79 10.99 14.08 -7.36
N ALA A 80 12.24 13.73 -7.01
CA ALA A 80 13.36 13.72 -7.95
C ALA A 80 13.17 12.65 -9.04
N VAL A 81 12.67 11.47 -8.69
CA VAL A 81 12.30 10.43 -9.67
C VAL A 81 11.19 10.94 -10.58
N TRP A 82 10.15 11.54 -10.01
CA TRP A 82 9.04 12.09 -10.79
C TRP A 82 9.50 13.16 -11.77
N ALA A 83 10.40 14.06 -11.35
CA ALA A 83 10.94 15.12 -12.21
C ALA A 83 11.84 14.60 -13.36
N ALA A 84 12.33 13.36 -13.26
CA ALA A 84 13.24 12.75 -14.23
C ALA A 84 12.56 11.91 -15.33
N ILE A 85 11.23 11.70 -15.24
CA ILE A 85 10.42 10.90 -16.17
C ILE A 85 9.60 11.82 -17.08
#